data_AF-A0A8W7PST0-F1
#
_entry.id   AF-A0A8W7PST0-F1
#
_cell.length_a   1.000
_cell.length_b   1.000
_cell.length_c   1.000
_cell.angle_alpha   90.00
_cell.angle_beta   90.00
_cell.angle_gamma   90.00
#
_symmetry.space_group_name_H-M   'P 1'
#
loop_
_entity.id
_entity.type
_entity.pdbx_description
1 polymer ?
#
loop_
_entity_poly.entity_id
_entity_poly.type
_entity_poly.pdbx_seq_one_letter_code
_entity_poly.pdbx_strand_id
1 'polypeptide(L)'
;MSSGRRPWHQFDSNFQIMFKVGMGESPEIPENLSEEGKDFVGICLQHDPKDRQKADELLQHIFCKFTFYDPEAIDKKLRGTFRRNLKSTTSASS
;
A
#
# COMPACT_ATOMS: atom_id res chain seq x y z
N MET A 1 -3.07 -0.34 3.66
CA MET A 1 -3.83 0.60 2.79
C MET A 1 -3.06 1.91 2.73
N SER A 2 -2.80 2.46 1.53
CA SER A 2 -1.94 3.66 1.40
C SER A 2 -2.71 4.99 1.49
N SER A 3 -3.86 5.10 0.81
CA SER A 3 -4.65 6.35 0.78
C SER A 3 -5.71 6.46 1.90
N GLY A 4 -6.05 5.35 2.56
CA GLY A 4 -7.13 5.29 3.55
C GLY A 4 -8.54 5.53 2.99
N ARG A 5 -8.69 5.69 1.67
CA ARG A 5 -9.95 5.85 0.96
C ARG A 5 -10.17 4.69 0.00
N ARG A 6 -11.43 4.41 -0.35
CA ARG A 6 -11.73 3.42 -1.39
C ARG A 6 -11.20 3.87 -2.76
N PRO A 7 -10.87 2.93 -3.66
CA PRO A 7 -10.66 3.25 -5.07
C PRO A 7 -11.86 4.01 -5.63
N TRP A 8 -11.61 5.00 -6.50
CA TRP A 8 -12.65 5.81 -7.12
C TRP A 8 -13.59 6.52 -6.13
N HIS A 9 -13.04 7.02 -5.01
CA HIS A 9 -13.82 7.67 -3.96
C HIS A 9 -14.57 8.93 -4.40
N GLN A 10 -14.21 9.52 -5.54
CA GLN A 10 -14.88 10.69 -6.12
C GLN A 10 -16.23 10.37 -6.78
N PHE A 11 -16.53 9.08 -7.03
CA PHE A 11 -17.75 8.66 -7.70
C PHE A 11 -18.76 8.11 -6.69
N ASP A 12 -19.93 8.72 -6.56
CA ASP A 12 -20.96 8.29 -5.61
C ASP A 12 -21.72 7.04 -6.06
N SER A 13 -21.80 6.79 -7.37
CA SER A 13 -22.53 5.66 -7.93
C SER A 13 -21.62 4.46 -8.21
N ASN A 14 -21.98 3.30 -7.64
CA ASN A 14 -21.32 2.03 -7.93
C ASN A 14 -21.38 1.66 -9.41
N PHE A 15 -22.42 2.06 -10.14
CA PHE A 15 -22.52 1.80 -11.58
C PHE A 15 -21.46 2.53 -12.39
N GLN A 16 -21.10 3.76 -12.01
CA GLN A 16 -20.02 4.51 -12.67
C GLN A 16 -18.67 3.80 -12.45
N ILE A 17 -18.45 3.27 -11.25
CA ILE A 17 -17.24 2.53 -10.91
C ILE A 17 -17.17 1.20 -11.65
N MET A 18 -18.28 0.46 -11.72
CA MET A 18 -18.34 -0.79 -12.50
C MET A 18 -18.05 -0.55 -13.98
N PHE A 19 -18.56 0.55 -14.55
CA PHE A 19 -18.27 0.91 -15.93
C PHE A 19 -16.79 1.22 -16.14
N LYS A 20 -16.17 2.02 -15.25
CA LYS A 20 -14.72 2.30 -15.26
C LYS A 20 -13.88 1.02 -15.22
N VAL A 21 -14.20 0.11 -14.31
CA VAL A 21 -13.53 -1.19 -14.19
C VAL A 21 -13.73 -2.03 -15.45
N GLY A 22 -14.94 -2.05 -16.01
CA GLY A 22 -15.25 -2.78 -17.24
C GLY A 22 -14.57 -2.22 -18.48
N MET A 23 -14.25 -0.92 -18.49
CA MET A 23 -13.45 -0.25 -19.52
C MET A 23 -11.94 -0.46 -19.34
N GLY A 24 -11.53 -1.17 -18.28
CA GLY A 24 -10.12 -1.42 -17.96
C GLY A 24 -9.38 -0.22 -17.38
N GLU A 25 -10.11 0.78 -16.87
CA GLU A 25 -9.45 1.87 -16.14
C GLU A 25 -8.94 1.39 -14.78
N SER A 26 -7.77 1.89 -14.39
CA SER A 26 -7.17 1.66 -13.08
C SER A 26 -7.42 2.87 -12.16
N PRO A 27 -7.56 2.66 -10.84
CA PRO A 27 -7.71 3.75 -9.90
C PRO A 27 -6.42 4.56 -9.82
N GLU A 28 -6.55 5.81 -9.42
CA GLU A 28 -5.41 6.70 -9.21
C GLU A 28 -4.47 6.14 -8.12
N ILE A 29 -3.18 6.07 -8.44
CA ILE A 29 -2.15 5.61 -7.53
C ILE A 29 -1.78 6.77 -6.60
N PRO A 30 -1.83 6.58 -5.27
CA PRO A 30 -1.52 7.66 -4.33
C PRO A 30 -0.07 8.15 -4.45
N GLU A 31 0.13 9.47 -4.44
CA GLU A 31 1.46 10.09 -4.56
C GLU A 31 2.41 9.76 -3.40
N ASN A 32 1.84 9.40 -2.24
CA ASN A 32 2.59 9.08 -1.02
C ASN A 32 3.25 7.68 -1.03
N LEU A 33 3.08 6.89 -2.10
CA LEU A 33 3.87 5.67 -2.30
C LEU A 33 5.28 6.01 -2.79
N SER A 34 6.25 5.18 -2.42
CA SER A 34 7.55 5.18 -3.08
C SER A 34 7.40 4.77 -4.54
N GLU A 35 8.39 5.10 -5.38
CA GLU A 35 8.38 4.75 -6.81
C GLU A 35 8.24 3.24 -7.02
N GLU A 36 8.92 2.43 -6.20
CA GLU A 36 8.81 0.96 -6.24
C GLU A 36 7.41 0.49 -5.83
N GLY A 37 6.76 1.20 -4.91
CA GLY A 37 5.39 0.92 -4.52
C GLY A 37 4.38 1.27 -5.61
N LYS A 38 4.59 2.38 -6.31
CA LYS A 38 3.75 2.76 -7.46
C LYS A 38 3.86 1.74 -8.58
N ASP A 39 5.08 1.31 -8.90
CA ASP A 39 5.33 0.29 -9.92
C ASP A 39 4.67 -1.05 -9.54
N PHE A 40 4.88 -1.52 -8.30
CA PHE A 40 4.26 -2.73 -7.79
C PHE A 40 2.72 -2.70 -7.88
N VAL A 41 2.10 -1.59 -7.50
CA VAL A 41 0.65 -1.41 -7.59
C VAL A 41 0.18 -1.39 -9.04
N GLY A 42 0.93 -0.74 -9.94
CA GLY A 42 0.63 -0.72 -11.38
C GLY A 42 0.61 -2.12 -12.00
N ILE A 43 1.55 -2.98 -11.59
CA ILE A 43 1.59 -4.39 -12.00
C ILE A 43 0.38 -5.16 -11.43
N CYS A 44 0.03 -4.94 -10.16
CA CYS A 44 -1.09 -5.64 -9.53
C CYS A 44 -2.45 -5.28 -10.16
N LEU A 45 -2.61 -4.03 -10.59
CA LEU A 45 -3.86 -3.47 -11.10
C LEU A 45 -4.01 -3.59 -12.61
N GLN A 46 -3.25 -4.46 -13.28
CA GLN A 46 -3.43 -4.75 -14.70
C GLN A 46 -4.82 -5.33 -14.97
N HIS A 47 -5.54 -4.72 -15.92
CA HIS A 47 -6.89 -5.13 -16.27
C HIS A 47 -6.90 -6.49 -16.97
N ASP A 48 -6.06 -6.67 -18.00
CA ASP A 48 -5.91 -7.95 -18.69
C ASP A 48 -5.26 -8.97 -17.73
N PRO A 49 -5.92 -10.10 -17.44
CA PRO A 49 -5.34 -11.16 -16.62
C PRO A 49 -4.03 -11.73 -17.18
N LYS A 50 -3.77 -11.63 -18.49
CA LYS A 50 -2.53 -12.12 -19.12
C LYS A 50 -1.33 -11.24 -18.79
N ASP A 51 -1.56 -9.94 -18.63
CA ASP A 51 -0.52 -8.96 -18.29
C ASP A 51 -0.33 -8.84 -16.77
N ARG A 52 -1.29 -9.34 -15.98
CA ARG A 52 -1.21 -9.35 -14.52
C ARG A 52 -0.24 -10.41 -14.02
N GLN A 53 0.84 -9.97 -13.38
CA GLN A 53 1.82 -10.87 -12.79
C GLN A 53 1.22 -11.75 -11.69
N LYS A 54 1.77 -12.96 -11.58
CA LYS A 54 1.36 -13.93 -10.55
C LYS A 54 1.98 -13.58 -9.19
N ALA A 55 1.44 -14.17 -8.14
CA ALA A 55 1.88 -13.91 -6.77
C ALA A 55 3.37 -14.24 -6.54
N ASP A 56 3.86 -15.33 -7.12
CA ASP A 56 5.26 -15.75 -7.06
C ASP A 56 6.21 -14.77 -7.77
N GLU A 57 5.76 -14.14 -8.85
CA GLU A 57 6.50 -13.10 -9.57
C GLU A 57 6.46 -11.77 -8.80
N LEU A 58 5.30 -11.38 -8.27
CA LEU A 58 5.11 -10.18 -7.45
C LEU A 58 5.97 -10.19 -6.19
N LEU A 59 6.10 -11.34 -5.52
CA LEU A 59 6.98 -11.49 -4.36
C LEU A 59 8.45 -11.25 -4.69
N GLN A 60 8.83 -11.39 -5.96
CA GLN A 60 10.18 -11.09 -6.42
C GLN A 60 10.42 -9.61 -6.75
N HIS A 61 9.38 -8.77 -6.70
CA HIS A 61 9.49 -7.35 -6.94
C HIS A 61 10.29 -6.64 -5.83
N ILE A 62 11.00 -5.55 -6.17
CA ILE A 62 11.83 -4.78 -5.23
C ILE A 62 11.00 -4.24 -4.06
N PHE A 63 9.74 -3.90 -4.29
CA PHE A 63 8.81 -3.49 -3.24
C PHE A 63 8.62 -4.55 -2.13
N CYS A 64 8.64 -5.85 -2.50
CA CYS A 64 8.52 -6.96 -1.55
C CYS A 64 9.88 -7.44 -1.02
N LYS A 65 10.95 -7.20 -1.78
CA LYS A 65 12.32 -7.54 -1.38
C LYS A 65 12.87 -6.43 -0.49
N PHE A 66 12.96 -6.71 0.81
CA PHE A 66 13.84 -5.93 1.68
C PHE A 66 15.27 -6.05 1.13
N THR A 67 15.82 -4.97 0.60
CA THR A 67 17.26 -4.91 0.36
C THR A 67 17.92 -5.05 1.72
N PHE A 68 18.77 -6.07 1.86
CA PHE A 68 19.56 -6.31 3.06
C PHE A 68 20.53 -5.13 3.24
N TYR A 69 20.05 -4.05 3.83
CA TYR A 69 20.89 -2.99 4.38
C TYR A 69 20.98 -3.23 5.88
N ASP A 70 22.21 -3.54 6.31
CA ASP A 70 22.73 -3.60 7.68
C ASP A 70 21.70 -3.92 8.80
N PRO A 71 21.76 -5.12 9.42
CA PRO A 71 20.92 -5.48 10.56
C PRO A 71 20.89 -4.43 11.68
N GLU A 72 21.96 -3.64 11.87
CA GLU A 72 22.01 -2.58 12.89
C GLU A 72 21.14 -1.35 12.52
N ALA A 73 21.01 -1.04 11.23
CA ALA A 73 20.21 0.10 10.78
C ALA A 73 18.70 -0.16 10.93
N ILE A 74 18.27 -1.42 10.79
CA ILE A 74 16.86 -1.82 10.93
C ILE A 74 16.40 -1.74 12.38
N ASP A 75 17.17 -2.25 13.35
CA ASP A 75 16.81 -2.20 14.78
C ASP A 75 16.63 -0.74 15.26
N LYS A 76 17.51 0.17 14.83
CA LYS A 76 17.41 1.59 15.16
C LYS A 76 16.16 2.24 14.56
N LYS A 77 15.78 1.89 13.33
CA LYS A 77 14.60 2.44 12.64
C LYS A 77 13.30 1.85 13.20
N LEU A 78 13.27 0.57 13.54
CA LEU A 78 12.11 -0.08 14.17
C LEU A 78 11.86 0.48 15.58
N ARG A 79 12.92 0.63 16.40
CA ARG A 79 12.83 1.24 17.75
C ARG A 79 12.40 2.71 17.72
N GLY A 80 12.83 3.46 16.71
CA GLY A 80 12.44 4.86 16.53
C GLY A 80 10.99 5.04 16.06
N THR A 81 10.46 4.08 15.30
CA THR A 81 9.12 4.19 14.70
C THR A 81 8.02 3.67 15.64
N PHE A 82 8.32 2.71 16.52
CA PHE A 82 7.34 2.14 17.46
C PHE A 82 7.13 2.95 18.76
N ARG A 83 7.86 4.07 18.95
CA ARG A 83 7.79 4.88 20.18
C ARG A 83 6.81 6.06 20.08
N ARG A 84 5.67 5.89 19.44
CA ARG A 84 4.53 6.84 19.52
C ARG A 84 3.20 6.09 19.50
N ASN A 85 2.81 5.55 20.65
CA ASN A 85 1.49 5.74 21.28
C ASN A 85 1.25 4.71 22.41
N LEU A 86 2.13 4.74 23.41
CA LEU A 86 1.80 4.20 24.74
C LEU A 86 2.19 5.23 25.80
N LYS A 87 1.37 6.29 25.91
CA LYS A 87 1.18 7.03 27.16
C LYS A 87 -0.29 6.79 27.51
N SER A 88 -0.58 5.76 28.30
CA SER A 88 -0.54 5.73 29.77
C SER A 88 -1.99 5.78 30.29
N THR A 89 -2.59 4.59 30.40
CA THR A 89 -3.65 4.38 31.39
C THR A 89 -2.99 4.56 32.76
N THR A 90 -3.14 5.73 33.38
CA THR A 90 -2.85 5.89 34.80
C THR A 90 -4.13 6.27 35.50
N SER A 91 -4.75 5.27 36.10
CA SER A 91 -5.68 5.38 37.21
C SER A 91 -5.01 6.06 38.41
N ALA A 92 -5.57 7.16 38.88
CA ALA A 92 -5.53 7.75 40.23
C ALA A 92 -6.18 9.14 40.10
N SER A 93 -7.10 9.64 40.92
CA SER A 93 -7.70 9.20 42.19
C SER A 93 -8.63 10.34 42.61
N SER A 94 -9.86 10.04 43.04
CA SER A 94 -10.63 10.78 44.06
C SER A 94 -11.74 9.88 44.55
#